data_AF-A0A961A8I3-F1
#
_entry.id   AF-A0A961A8I3-F1
#
_cell.length_a   1.000
_cell.length_b   1.000
_cell.length_c   1.000
_cell.angle_alpha   90.00
_cell.angle_beta   90.00
_cell.angle_gamma   90.00
#
_symmetry.space_group_name_H-M   'P 1'
#
loop_
_entity.id
_entity.type
_entity.pdbx_description
1 polymer ?
#
loop_
_entity_poly.entity_id
_entity_poly.type
_entity_poly.pdbx_seq_one_letter_code
_entity_poly.pdbx_strand_id
1 'polypeptide(L)' 'MSEGNGIKMRIIALDELMKCLSEVGRNEEDPDKKDLLRSLYVAAKERHEFLSLNRVED' A
#
# COMPACT_ATOMS: atom_id res chain seq x y z
N MET A 1 2.68 21.86 -10.61
CA MET A 1 3.02 20.44 -10.39
C MET A 1 2.08 19.61 -11.26
N SER A 2 2.56 18.72 -12.13
CA SER A 2 1.68 17.95 -13.04
C SER A 2 0.99 16.79 -12.31
N GLU A 3 -0.20 16.41 -12.75
CA GLU A 3 -1.02 15.33 -12.16
C GLU A 3 -0.27 13.97 -12.14
N GLY A 4 0.52 13.68 -13.19
CA GLY A 4 1.37 12.49 -13.25
C GLY A 4 2.43 12.41 -12.14
N ASN A 5 2.85 13.54 -11.57
CA ASN A 5 3.74 13.57 -10.40
C ASN A 5 3.00 13.23 -9.10
N GLY A 6 1.73 13.64 -8.97
CA GLY A 6 0.89 13.30 -7.83
C GLY A 6 0.61 11.81 -7.72
N ILE A 7 0.36 11.13 -8.84
CA ILE A 7 0.16 9.68 -8.87
C ILE A 7 1.45 8.94 -8.50
N LYS A 8 2.63 9.44 -8.94
CA LYS A 8 3.96 8.89 -8.60
C LYS A 8 4.15 8.83 -7.08
N MET A 9 3.87 9.94 -6.40
CA MET A 9 4.03 10.05 -4.95
C MET A 9 3.06 9.14 -4.19
N ARG A 10 1.82 8.98 -4.68
CA ARG A 10 0.84 8.08 -4.06
C ARG A 10 1.27 6.61 -4.15
N ILE A 11 1.81 6.20 -5.29
CA ILE A 11 2.34 4.84 -5.48
C ILE A 11 3.49 4.58 -4.50
N ILE A 12 4.45 5.51 -4.40
CA ILE A 12 5.59 5.40 -3.47
C ILE A 12 5.11 5.32 -2.01
N ALA A 13 4.13 6.15 -1.62
CA ALA A 13 3.57 6.12 -0.27
C ALA A 13 2.89 4.77 0.04
N LEU A 14 2.23 4.15 -0.94
CA LEU A 14 1.63 2.83 -0.76
C LEU A 14 2.70 1.73 -0.61
N ASP A 15 3.81 1.82 -1.34
CA ASP A 15 4.94 0.90 -1.17
C ASP A 15 5.54 0.97 0.24
N GLU A 16 5.76 2.19 0.74
CA GLU A 16 6.26 2.39 2.11
C GLU A 16 5.26 1.89 3.16
N LEU A 17 3.97 2.14 2.96
CA LEU A 17 2.92 1.63 3.85
C LEU A 17 2.90 0.09 3.87
N MET A 18 2.96 -0.56 2.72
CA MET A 18 3.00 -2.03 2.64
C MET A 18 4.22 -2.62 3.34
N LYS A 19 5.39 -1.99 3.21
CA LYS A 19 6.60 -2.40 3.95
C LYS A 19 6.41 -2.28 5.47
N CYS A 20 5.90 -1.13 5.92
CA CYS A 20 5.62 -0.88 7.34
C CYS A 20 4.62 -1.91 7.90
N LEU A 21 3.49 -2.14 7.21
CA LEU A 21 2.50 -3.14 7.61
C LEU A 21 3.08 -4.56 7.69
N SER A 22 3.96 -4.91 6.75
CA SER A 22 4.66 -6.21 6.78
C SER A 22 5.63 -6.33 7.95
N GLU A 23 6.40 -5.27 8.25
CA GLU A 23 7.33 -5.24 9.38
C GLU A 23 6.61 -5.34 10.72
N VAL A 24 5.55 -4.55 10.90
CA VAL A 24 4.73 -4.59 12.12
C VAL A 24 4.05 -5.94 12.25
N GLY A 25 3.41 -6.44 11.18
CA GLY A 25 2.70 -7.72 11.21
C GLY A 25 3.59 -8.96 11.44
N ARG A 26 4.89 -8.88 11.14
CA ARG A 26 5.85 -9.93 11.50
C ARG A 26 6.17 -9.97 12.99
N ASN A 27 6.12 -8.83 13.66
CA ASN A 27 6.44 -8.68 15.09
C ASN A 27 5.19 -8.68 16.00
N GLU A 28 3.98 -8.68 15.42
CA GLU A 28 2.73 -8.71 16.17
C GLU A 28 2.40 -10.14 16.63
N GLU A 29 2.17 -10.27 17.95
CA GLU A 29 1.84 -11.53 18.62
C GLU A 29 0.33 -11.70 18.79
N ASP A 30 -0.41 -10.60 18.84
CA ASP A 30 -1.87 -10.59 18.93
C ASP A 30 -2.49 -11.04 17.59
N PRO A 31 -3.21 -12.18 17.56
CA PRO A 31 -3.76 -12.72 16.32
C PRO A 31 -4.75 -11.78 15.63
N ASP A 32 -5.57 -11.07 16.41
CA ASP A 32 -6.59 -10.17 15.87
C ASP A 32 -5.95 -8.94 15.23
N LYS A 33 -4.90 -8.40 15.86
CA LYS A 33 -4.12 -7.30 15.26
C LYS A 33 -3.34 -7.76 14.05
N LYS A 34 -2.80 -8.97 14.06
CA LYS A 34 -2.09 -9.54 12.91
C LYS A 34 -3.01 -9.70 11.70
N ASP A 35 -4.23 -10.17 11.91
CA ASP A 35 -5.24 -10.26 10.87
C ASP A 35 -5.67 -8.87 10.37
N LEU A 36 -5.85 -7.90 11.27
CA LEU A 36 -6.12 -6.51 10.89
C LEU A 36 -5.00 -5.92 10.02
N LEU A 37 -3.74 -6.09 10.42
CA LEU A 37 -2.58 -5.62 9.65
C LEU A 37 -2.50 -6.29 8.28
N ARG A 38 -2.85 -7.57 8.19
CA ARG A 38 -2.95 -8.29 6.92
C ARG A 38 -4.06 -7.73 6.02
N SER A 39 -5.24 -7.44 6.57
CA SER A 39 -6.33 -6.79 5.81
C SER A 39 -5.92 -5.42 5.29
N LEU A 40 -5.24 -4.61 6.10
CA LEU A 40 -4.73 -3.31 5.69
C LEU A 40 -3.68 -3.43 4.57
N TYR A 41 -2.79 -4.43 4.66
CA TYR A 41 -1.80 -4.70 3.62
C TYR A 41 -2.47 -5.02 2.28
N VAL A 42 -3.50 -5.87 2.29
CA VAL A 42 -4.26 -6.24 1.08
C VAL A 42 -4.92 -5.02 0.47
N ALA A 43 -5.60 -4.18 1.27
CA ALA A 43 -6.22 -2.95 0.78
C ALA A 43 -5.20 -1.97 0.17
N ALA A 44 -4.02 -1.83 0.79
CA ALA A 44 -2.93 -1.01 0.25
C ALA A 44 -2.42 -1.56 -1.09
N LYS A 45 -2.26 -2.88 -1.20
CA LYS A 45 -1.84 -3.57 -2.41
C LYS A 45 -2.84 -3.40 -3.56
N GLU A 46 -4.12 -3.60 -3.31
CA GLU A 46 -5.18 -3.39 -4.32
C GLU A 46 -5.19 -1.95 -4.82
N ARG A 47 -5.02 -0.98 -3.91
CA ARG A 47 -4.95 0.44 -4.29
C ARG A 47 -3.69 0.74 -5.11
N HIS A 48 -2.56 0.13 -4.76
CA HIS A 48 -1.30 0.27 -5.50
C HIS A 48 -1.44 -0.29 -6.93
N GLU A 49 -2.00 -1.48 -7.08
CA GLU A 49 -2.26 -2.13 -8.37
C GLU A 49 -3.19 -1.27 -9.24
N PHE A 50 -4.29 -0.77 -8.67
CA PHE A 50 -5.20 0.14 -9.37
C PHE A 50 -4.47 1.37 -9.91
N LEU A 51 -3.69 2.07 -9.10
CA LEU A 51 -2.98 3.28 -9.54
C LEU A 51 -1.87 2.98 -10.56
N SER A 52 -1.28 1.79 -10.51
CA SER A 52 -0.21 1.37 -11.42
C SER A 52 -0.76 1.02 -12.81
N LEU A 53 -1.95 0.42 -12.88
CA LEU A 53 -2.61 0.05 -14.14
C LEU A 53 -3.23 1.26 -14.85
N ASN A 54 -3.85 2.19 -14.11
CA ASN A 54 -4.42 3.42 -14.67
C ASN A 54 -3.37 4.47 -15.07
N ARG A 55 -2.08 4.10 -14.99
CA ARG A 55 -0.95 4.95 -15.39
C ARG A 55 -0.54 4.79 -16.84
N VAL A 56 -1.13 3.82 -17.52
CA VAL A 56 -0.84 3.46 -18.93
C VAL A 56 -1.75 4.25 -19.89
N GLU A 57 -2.75 4.99 -19.38
CA GLU A 57 -3.73 5.73 -20.20
C GLU A 57 -3.46 7.25 -20.33
N ASP A 58 -2.35 7.76 -19.79
CA ASP A 58 -1.87 9.15 -19.97
C ASP A 58 -0.65 9.26 -20.91
#